data_AF-A0A375HB71-F1
#
_entry.id   AF-A0A375HB71-F1
#
_cell.length_a   1.000
_cell.length_b   1.000
_cell.length_c   1.000
_cell.angle_alpha   90.00
_cell.angle_beta   90.00
_cell.angle_gamma   90.00
#
_symmetry.space_group_name_H-M   'P 1'
#
loop_
_entity.id
_entity.type
_entity.pdbx_description
1 polymer ?
#
loop_
_entity_poly.entity_id
_entity_poly.type
_entity_poly.pdbx_seq_one_letter_code
_entity_poly.pdbx_strand_id
1 'polypeptide(L)'
;METRLTTDRSRPVSISDQDVVDFMEARQVSSNCPCCGRTVWHRLKEPFYGVNYKISPTIPDGYGGSQSNYFDVIVMYCMNCGFLRQHASHMIKAWKVENGRQ
;
A
#
# COMPACT_ATOMS: atom_id res chain seq x y z
N MET A 1 15.06 21.12 34.10
CA MET A 1 15.10 19.66 33.89
C MET A 1 14.26 19.39 32.65
N GLU A 2 14.88 19.48 31.48
CA GLU A 2 14.20 19.38 30.18
C GLU A 2 14.18 17.93 29.70
N THR A 3 12.99 17.37 29.57
CA THR A 3 12.75 16.00 29.12
C THR A 3 13.03 15.91 27.62
N ARG A 4 14.13 15.26 27.24
CA ARG A 4 14.45 14.93 25.85
C ARG A 4 13.40 13.95 25.31
N LEU A 5 12.59 14.42 24.36
CA LEU A 5 11.80 13.56 23.47
C LEU A 5 12.78 12.76 22.60
N THR A 6 13.00 11.49 22.97
CA THR A 6 13.65 10.53 22.09
C THR A 6 12.70 10.25 20.93
N THR A 7 12.98 10.83 19.76
CA THR A 7 12.39 10.39 18.50
C THR A 7 12.87 8.98 18.24
N ASP A 8 12.02 7.99 18.50
CA ASP A 8 12.23 6.61 18.09
C ASP A 8 12.39 6.59 16.57
N ARG A 9 13.64 6.47 16.10
CA ARG A 9 14.00 6.28 14.70
C ARG A 9 13.79 4.81 14.33
N SER A 10 12.60 4.29 14.58
CA SER A 10 12.23 2.96 14.11
C SER A 10 12.37 2.94 12.58
N ARG A 11 13.00 1.88 12.06
CA ARG A 11 13.21 1.71 10.61
C ARG A 11 11.86 1.81 9.89
N PRO A 12 11.80 2.45 8.72
CA PRO A 12 10.57 2.49 7.94
C PRO A 12 10.10 1.06 7.63
N VAL A 13 8.85 0.75 8.00
CA VAL A 13 8.24 -0.56 7.76
C VAL A 13 8.18 -0.79 6.26
N SER A 14 8.95 -1.79 5.80
CA SER A 14 8.99 -2.19 4.40
C SER A 14 7.81 -3.10 4.07
N ILE A 15 7.30 -3.03 2.84
CA ILE A 15 6.22 -3.90 2.36
C ILE A 15 6.82 -4.79 1.26
N SER A 16 6.71 -6.10 1.41
CA SER A 16 7.03 -7.11 0.38
C SER A 16 5.78 -7.50 -0.41
N ASP A 17 5.93 -8.23 -1.51
CA ASP A 17 4.79 -8.75 -2.28
C ASP A 17 3.96 -9.74 -1.42
N GLN A 18 4.63 -10.54 -0.57
CA GLN A 18 3.96 -11.48 0.34
C GLN A 18 3.15 -10.76 1.43
N ASP A 19 3.65 -9.64 1.97
CA ASP A 19 2.90 -8.84 2.95
C ASP A 19 1.54 -8.39 2.39
N VAL A 20 1.47 -8.09 1.10
CA VAL A 20 0.21 -7.69 0.44
C VAL A 20 -0.73 -8.88 0.31
N VAL A 21 -0.21 -10.06 -0.04
CA VAL A 21 -1.01 -11.30 -0.11
C VAL A 21 -1.58 -11.66 1.25
N ASP A 22 -0.73 -11.70 2.28
CA ASP A 22 -1.15 -11.99 3.66
C ASP A 22 -2.16 -10.96 4.18
N PHE A 23 -1.98 -9.68 3.83
CA PHE A 23 -2.95 -8.64 4.16
C PHE A 23 -4.31 -8.89 3.49
N MET A 24 -4.33 -9.32 2.22
CA MET A 24 -5.58 -9.67 1.54
C MET A 24 -6.30 -10.84 2.22
N GLU A 25 -5.55 -11.89 2.56
CA GLU A 25 -6.09 -13.07 3.25
C GLU A 25 -6.64 -12.70 4.63
N ALA A 26 -5.91 -11.87 5.41
CA ALA A 26 -6.37 -11.39 6.70
C ALA A 26 -7.66 -10.54 6.61
N ARG A 27 -7.91 -9.89 5.47
CA ARG A 27 -9.15 -9.16 5.19
C ARG A 27 -10.24 -10.02 4.54
N GLN A 28 -10.03 -11.33 4.47
CA GLN A 28 -10.94 -12.29 3.81
C GLN A 28 -11.23 -11.91 2.35
N VAL A 29 -10.27 -11.23 1.71
CA VAL A 29 -10.33 -10.90 0.29
C VAL A 29 -9.71 -12.04 -0.47
N SER A 30 -10.43 -12.55 -1.48
CA SER A 30 -9.92 -13.57 -2.38
C SER A 30 -8.58 -13.16 -2.99
N SER A 31 -7.58 -14.04 -2.86
CA SER A 31 -6.30 -13.95 -3.56
C SER A 31 -6.42 -14.25 -5.05
N ASN A 32 -7.58 -14.69 -5.55
CA ASN A 32 -7.82 -14.81 -7.00
C ASN A 32 -8.01 -13.43 -7.65
N CYS A 33 -7.49 -13.29 -8.86
CA CYS A 33 -7.79 -12.15 -9.73
C CYS A 33 -9.30 -12.09 -10.02
N PRO A 34 -9.99 -10.97 -9.76
CA PRO A 34 -11.43 -10.85 -10.01
C PRO A 34 -11.77 -10.84 -11.51
N CYS A 35 -10.79 -10.56 -12.39
CA CYS A 35 -10.97 -10.54 -13.83
C CYS A 35 -10.82 -11.94 -14.47
N CYS A 36 -9.78 -12.71 -14.09
CA CYS A 36 -9.45 -13.97 -14.76
C CYS A 36 -9.33 -15.20 -13.84
N GLY A 37 -9.57 -15.06 -12.54
CA GLY A 37 -9.55 -16.14 -11.56
C GLY A 37 -8.16 -16.64 -11.13
N ARG A 38 -7.06 -16.21 -11.78
CA ARG A 38 -5.70 -16.66 -11.45
C ARG A 38 -5.10 -15.94 -10.23
N THR A 39 -4.20 -16.60 -9.52
CA THR A 39 -3.55 -16.12 -8.28
C THR A 39 -2.15 -15.53 -8.48
N VAL A 40 -1.82 -15.13 -9.71
CA VAL A 40 -0.47 -14.65 -10.05
C VAL A 40 -0.41 -13.13 -9.95
N TRP A 41 -0.07 -12.63 -8.76
CA TRP A 41 0.09 -11.20 -8.47
C TRP A 41 1.56 -10.79 -8.43
N HIS A 42 1.84 -9.60 -8.94
CA HIS A 42 3.14 -8.96 -8.76
C HIS A 42 2.96 -7.50 -8.37
N ARG A 43 3.83 -6.99 -7.50
CA ARG A 43 3.82 -5.57 -7.18
C ARG A 43 4.43 -4.76 -8.31
N LEU A 44 3.77 -3.66 -8.65
CA LEU A 44 4.36 -2.63 -9.47
C LEU A 44 5.49 -1.99 -8.66
N LYS A 45 6.74 -2.29 -9.01
CA LYS A 45 7.91 -1.71 -8.34
C LYS A 45 7.96 -0.20 -8.65
N GLU A 46 8.50 0.56 -7.71
CA GLU A 46 8.69 2.00 -7.89
C GLU A 46 9.54 2.22 -9.16
N PRO A 47 9.14 3.13 -10.06
CA PRO A 47 9.81 3.31 -11.34
C PRO A 47 11.21 3.92 -11.17
N PHE A 48 11.45 4.64 -10.06
CA PHE A 48 12.72 5.23 -9.67
C PHE A 48 12.84 5.29 -8.14
N TYR A 49 14.08 5.22 -7.63
CA TYR A 49 14.47 5.24 -6.21
C TYR A 49 13.55 6.06 -5.30
N GLY A 50 12.66 5.39 -4.55
CA GLY A 50 11.87 6.00 -3.48
C GLY A 50 10.58 6.70 -3.91
N VAL A 51 10.16 6.58 -5.18
CA VAL A 51 8.92 7.19 -5.67
C VAL A 51 7.75 6.24 -5.46
N ASN A 52 6.97 6.49 -4.40
CA ASN A 52 5.71 5.78 -4.15
C ASN A 52 4.63 6.21 -5.15
N TYR A 53 3.82 5.27 -5.61
CA TYR A 53 2.58 5.58 -6.32
C TYR A 53 1.62 6.32 -5.37
N LYS A 54 0.99 7.38 -5.86
CA LYS A 54 0.05 8.20 -5.09
C LYS A 54 -1.29 8.28 -5.81
N ILE A 55 -2.38 8.25 -5.05
CA ILE A 55 -3.72 8.54 -5.57
C ILE A 55 -4.15 9.90 -5.02
N SER A 56 -4.69 10.73 -5.92
CA SER A 56 -5.42 11.94 -5.56
C SER A 56 -6.91 11.60 -5.47
N PRO A 57 -7.56 11.75 -4.31
CA PRO A 57 -9.01 11.69 -4.24
C PRO A 57 -9.56 12.86 -5.05
N THR A 58 -10.42 12.56 -6.03
CA THR A 58 -11.19 13.60 -6.70
C THR A 58 -12.35 13.96 -5.79
N ILE A 59 -12.30 15.15 -5.18
CA ILE A 59 -13.41 15.68 -4.39
C ILE A 59 -14.41 16.29 -5.39
N PRO A 60 -15.72 16.03 -5.28
CA PRO A 60 -16.72 16.48 -6.26
C PRO A 60 -16.92 18.00 -6.37
N ASP A 61 -16.19 18.81 -5.62
CA ASP A 61 -16.34 20.28 -5.57
C ASP A 61 -15.69 21.00 -6.76
N GLY A 62 -15.20 20.26 -7.76
CA GLY A 62 -14.60 20.84 -8.96
C GLY A 62 -13.20 21.42 -8.76
N TYR A 63 -12.72 21.49 -7.51
CA TYR A 63 -11.35 21.85 -7.18
C TYR A 63 -10.52 20.58 -7.08
N GLY A 64 -10.18 20.02 -8.25
CA GLY A 64 -9.26 18.90 -8.35
C GLY A 64 -7.91 19.21 -7.69
N GLY A 65 -7.62 18.52 -6.60
CA GLY A 65 -6.27 18.31 -6.06
C GLY A 65 -5.59 19.54 -5.46
N SER A 66 -5.89 19.87 -4.21
CA SER A 66 -4.84 20.47 -3.38
C SER A 66 -3.76 19.40 -3.14
N GLN A 67 -2.48 19.77 -3.17
CA GLN A 67 -1.38 18.82 -2.89
C GLN A 67 -1.49 18.13 -1.52
N SER A 68 -2.39 18.61 -0.65
CA SER A 68 -2.54 18.11 0.71
C SER A 68 -3.31 16.78 0.84
N ASN A 69 -3.95 16.28 -0.22
CA ASN A 69 -4.86 15.13 -0.12
C ASN A 69 -4.36 13.82 -0.77
N TYR A 70 -3.08 13.70 -1.13
CA TYR A 70 -2.59 12.43 -1.67
C TYR A 70 -2.37 11.38 -0.57
N PHE A 71 -2.59 10.12 -0.90
CA PHE A 71 -2.11 8.99 -0.09
C PHE A 71 -1.30 8.02 -0.93
N ASP A 72 -0.27 7.45 -0.30
CA ASP A 72 0.57 6.42 -0.90
C ASP A 72 -0.23 5.13 -1.10
N VAL A 73 -0.02 4.49 -2.24
CA VAL A 73 -0.65 3.22 -2.57
C VAL A 73 0.38 2.16 -2.97
N ILE A 74 0.08 0.92 -2.61
CA ILE A 74 0.69 -0.27 -3.18
C ILE A 74 -0.18 -0.72 -4.34
N VAL A 75 0.43 -0.83 -5.51
CA VAL A 75 -0.23 -1.31 -6.73
C VAL A 75 0.27 -2.72 -7.03
N MET A 76 -0.66 -3.67 -7.10
CA MET A 76 -0.42 -5.03 -7.57
C MET A 76 -1.07 -5.19 -8.95
N TYR A 77 -0.48 -6.00 -9.82
CA TYR A 77 -1.08 -6.36 -11.09
C TYR A 77 -1.10 -7.88 -11.29
N CYS A 78 -2.15 -8.37 -11.94
CA CYS A 78 -2.23 -9.77 -12.34
C CYS A 78 -1.34 -10.00 -13.58
N MET A 79 -0.37 -10.91 -13.49
CA MET A 79 0.54 -11.19 -14.61
C MET A 79 -0.15 -11.85 -15.82
N ASN A 80 -1.39 -12.34 -15.65
CA ASN A 80 -2.12 -13.00 -16.73
C ASN A 80 -2.98 -12.04 -17.56
N CYS A 81 -3.67 -11.09 -16.91
CA CYS A 81 -4.66 -10.24 -17.59
C CYS A 81 -4.45 -8.73 -17.36
N GLY A 82 -3.42 -8.34 -16.62
CA GLY A 82 -3.09 -6.93 -16.36
C GLY A 82 -4.02 -6.22 -15.36
N PHE A 83 -5.00 -6.91 -14.77
CA PHE A 83 -5.89 -6.32 -13.76
C PHE A 83 -5.08 -5.70 -12.61
N LEU A 84 -5.34 -4.42 -12.31
CA LEU A 84 -4.69 -3.68 -11.23
C LEU A 84 -5.52 -3.74 -9.96
N ARG A 85 -4.85 -3.95 -8.83
CA ARG A 85 -5.40 -3.84 -7.48
C ARG A 85 -4.58 -2.82 -6.71
N GLN A 86 -5.26 -1.93 -6.00
CA GLN A 86 -4.63 -0.84 -5.25
C GLN A 86 -5.01 -0.93 -3.78
N HIS A 87 -4.03 -0.73 -2.90
CA HIS A 87 -4.24 -0.64 -1.46
C HIS A 87 -3.53 0.58 -0.90
N ALA A 88 -4.15 1.28 0.04
CA ALA A 88 -3.49 2.36 0.74
C ALA A 88 -2.32 1.83 1.59
N SER A 89 -1.11 2.35 1.37
CA SER A 89 0.12 1.82 1.99
C SER A 89 0.10 1.88 3.51
N HIS A 90 -0.52 2.92 4.08
CA HIS A 90 -0.60 3.08 5.54
C HIS A 90 -1.43 1.98 6.21
N MET A 91 -2.44 1.42 5.53
CA MET A 91 -3.27 0.34 6.06
C MET A 91 -2.49 -0.97 6.19
N ILE A 92 -1.62 -1.27 5.23
CA ILE A 92 -0.76 -2.46 5.27
C ILE A 92 0.33 -2.27 6.33
N LYS A 93 0.94 -1.08 6.42
CA LYS A 93 1.95 -0.77 7.45
C LYS A 93 1.38 -0.89 8.86
N ALA A 94 0.20 -0.30 9.12
CA ALA A 94 -0.46 -0.39 10.41
C ALA A 94 -0.75 -1.85 10.79
N TRP A 95 -1.32 -2.62 9.85
CA TRP A 95 -1.59 -4.04 10.05
C TRP A 95 -0.30 -4.85 10.35
N LYS A 96 0.81 -4.57 9.64
CA LYS A 96 2.10 -5.21 9.92
C LYS A 96 2.58 -4.95 11.36
N VAL A 97 2.53 -3.69 11.80
CA VAL A 97 2.90 -3.29 13.17
C VAL A 97 2.02 -3.98 14.21
N GLU A 98 0.71 -3.99 14.01
CA GLU A 98 -0.26 -4.66 14.90
C GLU A 98 0.00 -6.16 15.04
N ASN A 99 0.58 -6.80 14.02
CA ASN A 99 0.86 -8.23 13.98
C ASN A 99 2.34 -8.58 14.25
N GLY A 100 3.16 -7.62 14.69
CA GLY A 100 4.57 -7.85 15.02
C GLY A 100 5.46 -8.18 13.81
N ARG A 101 5.06 -7.76 12.60
CA ARG A 101 5.78 -7.98 11.34
C ARG A 101 6.55 -6.71 10.96
N GLN A 102 7.89 -6.74 10.97
CA GLN A 102 8.73 -5.60 10.54
C GLN A 102 9.12 -5.71 9.06
#